data_AF-A0A661DV09-F1
#
_entry.id   AF-A0A661DV09-F1
#
_cell.length_a   1.000
_cell.length_b   1.000
_cell.length_c   1.000
_cell.angle_alpha   90.00
_cell.angle_beta   90.00
_cell.angle_gamma   90.00
#
_symmetry.space_group_name_H-M   'P 1'
#
loop_
_entity.id
_entity.type
_entity.pdbx_description
1 polymer ?
#
loop_
_entity_poly.entity_id
_entity_poly.type
_entity_poly.pdbx_seq_one_letter_code
_entity_poly.pdbx_strand_id
1 'polypeptide(L)'
;MFARYVRFVQAVSINALGRLGVVLTTSSFITFVFLEMARFSGVLKNAYVGLITYLLFPALFVFGLVLIPIAWQMRRKETGKTTRELIDDQFQTAETERGFFGSKVFLSIGVLTFVNVVFFGLASTRMLIFMDESHFCGTACHSVMNPEWVTYQGSPHARVKCVECHVGEGVEAHISSKLSGLRQMVSVTFDLLERPIPTPVRELRPSRETCEKCHWPDKFYGQRLKTIARYQKDIESTPLYNTLSMKIDAGRGGPRSGIHWHVAEENVVRYASVDDEREEMIWVETRQPDGDFKRYTNRRL
;
A
#
# COMPACT_ATOMS: atom_id res chain seq x y z
N MET A 1 1.92 -14.22 -39.30
CA MET A 1 2.54 -13.79 -38.01
C MET A 1 2.89 -14.97 -37.11
N PHE A 2 1.97 -15.93 -36.90
CA PHE A 2 2.15 -17.04 -35.96
C PHE A 2 3.41 -17.90 -36.19
N ALA A 3 3.68 -18.33 -37.43
CA ALA A 3 4.90 -19.10 -37.76
C ALA A 3 6.23 -18.32 -37.57
N ARG A 4 6.17 -16.98 -37.51
CA ARG A 4 7.35 -16.15 -37.19
C ARG A 4 7.56 -16.07 -35.69
N TYR A 5 6.48 -15.92 -34.92
CA TYR A 5 6.53 -15.94 -33.46
C TYR A 5 7.03 -17.29 -32.93
N VAL A 6 6.53 -18.41 -33.48
CA VAL A 6 7.00 -19.75 -33.08
C VAL A 6 8.50 -19.93 -33.33
N ARG A 7 9.01 -19.45 -34.47
CA ARG A 7 10.45 -19.50 -34.78
C ARG A 7 11.28 -18.60 -33.89
N PHE A 8 10.80 -17.40 -33.59
CA PHE A 8 11.43 -16.50 -32.63
C PHE A 8 11.51 -17.13 -31.23
N VAL A 9 10.42 -17.75 -30.78
CA VAL A 9 10.35 -18.45 -29.49
C VAL A 9 11.31 -19.64 -29.44
N GLN A 10 11.42 -20.42 -30.53
CA GLN A 10 12.38 -21.51 -30.65
C GLN A 10 13.83 -20.99 -30.59
N ALA A 11 14.12 -19.90 -31.29
CA ALA A 11 15.46 -19.28 -31.33
C ALA A 11 15.88 -18.65 -29.99
N VAL A 12 14.93 -18.17 -29.19
CA VAL A 12 15.21 -17.66 -27.84
C VAL A 12 15.35 -18.80 -26.81
N SER A 13 14.81 -19.99 -27.12
CA SER A 13 14.86 -21.19 -26.27
C SER A 13 16.14 -22.01 -26.45
N ILE A 14 17.30 -21.36 -26.40
CA ILE A 14 18.60 -21.94 -26.78
C ILE A 14 19.03 -23.11 -25.88
N ASN A 15 18.68 -23.05 -24.60
CA ASN A 15 18.98 -24.09 -23.60
C ASN A 15 17.76 -24.29 -22.67
N ALA A 16 17.85 -25.24 -21.74
CA ALA A 16 16.77 -25.54 -20.80
C ALA A 16 16.35 -24.31 -19.97
N LEU A 17 17.30 -23.44 -19.61
CA LEU A 17 17.05 -22.22 -18.84
C LEU A 17 16.28 -21.17 -19.64
N GLY A 18 16.66 -20.93 -20.90
CA GLY A 18 15.95 -20.01 -21.79
C GLY A 18 14.54 -20.51 -22.11
N ARG A 19 14.37 -21.82 -22.32
CA ARG A 19 13.05 -22.45 -22.49
C ARG A 19 12.18 -22.27 -21.25
N LEU A 20 12.74 -22.48 -20.06
CA LEU A 20 12.04 -22.22 -18.80
C LEU A 20 11.60 -20.74 -18.71
N GLY A 21 12.48 -19.80 -19.03
CA GLY A 21 12.16 -18.38 -19.05
C GLY A 21 10.98 -18.04 -19.96
N VAL A 22 11.02 -18.52 -21.21
CA VAL A 22 9.95 -18.37 -22.20
C VAL A 22 8.63 -18.96 -21.70
N VAL A 23 8.66 -20.18 -21.16
CA VAL A 23 7.45 -20.86 -20.64
C VAL A 23 6.87 -20.07 -19.48
N LEU A 24 7.69 -19.64 -18.51
CA LEU A 24 7.24 -18.86 -17.36
C LEU A 24 6.63 -17.52 -17.78
N THR A 25 7.31 -16.75 -18.64
CA THR A 25 6.79 -15.46 -19.13
C THR A 25 5.46 -15.64 -19.86
N THR A 26 5.39 -16.60 -20.79
CA THR A 26 4.20 -16.78 -21.65
C THR A 26 3.02 -17.33 -20.86
N SER A 27 3.23 -18.35 -20.03
CA SER A 27 2.18 -18.92 -19.18
C SER A 27 1.68 -17.94 -18.13
N SER A 28 2.57 -17.16 -17.51
CA SER A 28 2.18 -16.13 -16.54
C SER A 28 1.36 -15.02 -17.18
N PHE A 29 1.75 -14.56 -18.38
CA PHE A 29 1.00 -13.56 -19.14
C PHE A 29 -0.40 -14.06 -19.50
N ILE A 30 -0.50 -15.26 -20.08
CA ILE A 30 -1.79 -15.84 -20.49
C ILE A 30 -2.70 -16.06 -19.28
N THR A 31 -2.16 -16.61 -18.19
CA THR A 31 -2.93 -16.89 -16.98
C THR A 31 -3.38 -15.59 -16.30
N PHE A 32 -2.52 -14.58 -16.25
CA PHE A 32 -2.88 -13.25 -15.76
C PHE A 32 -4.06 -12.66 -16.53
N VAL A 33 -3.98 -12.64 -17.87
CA VAL A 33 -5.04 -12.10 -18.72
C VAL A 33 -6.34 -12.89 -18.54
N PHE A 34 -6.27 -14.22 -18.49
CA PHE A 34 -7.44 -15.07 -18.26
C PHE A 34 -8.11 -14.79 -16.91
N LEU A 35 -7.33 -14.71 -15.83
CA LEU A 35 -7.87 -14.42 -14.50
C LEU A 35 -8.44 -13.00 -14.41
N GLU A 36 -7.80 -12.02 -15.05
CA GLU A 36 -8.31 -10.65 -15.10
C GLU A 36 -9.64 -10.58 -15.87
N MET A 37 -9.77 -11.31 -16.98
CA MET A 37 -11.04 -11.44 -17.70
C MET A 37 -12.13 -12.12 -16.85
N ALA A 38 -11.79 -13.18 -16.11
CA ALA A 38 -12.72 -13.87 -15.21
C ALA A 38 -13.14 -13.00 -14.00
N ARG A 39 -12.28 -12.08 -13.56
CA ARG A 39 -12.64 -11.09 -12.55
C ARG A 39 -13.54 -10.00 -13.11
N PHE A 40 -13.23 -9.51 -14.31
CA PHE A 40 -14.04 -8.49 -14.97
C PHE A 40 -15.47 -8.98 -15.24
N SER A 41 -15.65 -10.26 -15.57
CA SER A 41 -16.97 -10.89 -15.71
C SER A 41 -17.69 -11.15 -14.38
N GLY A 42 -17.05 -10.86 -13.24
CA GLY A 42 -17.63 -11.03 -11.90
C GLY A 42 -17.63 -12.47 -11.38
N VAL A 43 -17.06 -13.42 -12.12
CA VAL A 43 -16.97 -14.84 -11.73
C VAL A 43 -16.05 -15.04 -10.52
N LEU A 44 -14.99 -14.23 -10.42
CA LEU A 44 -14.01 -14.30 -9.33
C LEU A 44 -13.98 -12.99 -8.54
N LYS A 45 -14.32 -13.05 -7.25
CA LYS A 45 -14.29 -11.89 -6.31
C LYS A 45 -13.37 -12.08 -5.09
N ASN A 46 -12.66 -13.21 -5.01
CA ASN A 46 -11.89 -13.58 -3.84
C ASN A 46 -10.55 -12.82 -3.75
N ALA A 47 -10.19 -12.29 -2.56
CA ALA A 47 -8.89 -11.66 -2.29
C ALA A 47 -7.70 -12.57 -2.60
N TYR A 48 -7.80 -13.87 -2.33
CA TYR A 48 -6.73 -14.84 -2.62
C TYR A 48 -6.42 -14.90 -4.12
N VAL A 49 -7.45 -14.84 -4.96
CA VAL A 49 -7.27 -14.77 -6.42
C VAL A 49 -6.57 -13.48 -6.81
N GLY A 50 -6.91 -12.36 -6.16
CA GLY A 50 -6.23 -11.09 -6.39
C GLY A 50 -4.76 -11.10 -5.99
N LEU A 51 -4.42 -11.72 -4.85
CA LEU A 51 -3.04 -11.91 -4.41
C LEU A 51 -2.22 -12.70 -5.44
N ILE A 52 -2.73 -13.85 -5.88
CA ILE A 52 -2.06 -14.68 -6.89
C ILE A 52 -1.95 -13.92 -8.22
N THR A 53 -3.03 -13.25 -8.64
CA THR A 53 -3.08 -12.54 -9.93
C THR A 53 -2.09 -11.38 -9.97
N TYR A 54 -2.02 -10.57 -8.91
CA TYR A 54 -1.26 -9.32 -8.94
C TYR A 54 0.12 -9.39 -8.29
N LEU A 55 0.44 -10.39 -7.46
CA LEU A 55 1.79 -10.58 -6.92
C LEU A 55 2.52 -11.74 -7.62
N LEU A 56 1.94 -12.94 -7.64
CA LEU A 56 2.65 -14.14 -8.10
C LEU A 56 2.93 -14.09 -9.61
N PHE A 57 1.92 -13.88 -10.46
CA PHE A 57 2.14 -13.93 -11.91
C PHE A 57 3.04 -12.80 -12.45
N PRO A 58 2.94 -11.54 -12.00
CA PRO A 58 3.89 -10.51 -12.38
C PRO A 58 5.32 -10.85 -11.94
N ALA A 59 5.50 -11.41 -10.74
CA ALA A 59 6.82 -11.85 -10.27
C ALA A 59 7.40 -12.99 -11.14
N LEU A 60 6.60 -14.02 -11.46
CA LEU A 60 7.00 -15.11 -12.35
C LEU A 60 7.28 -14.62 -13.78
N PHE A 61 6.50 -13.66 -14.27
CA PHE A 61 6.69 -13.04 -15.57
C PHE A 61 8.05 -12.34 -15.67
N VAL A 62 8.37 -11.49 -14.69
CA VAL A 62 9.66 -10.79 -14.60
C VAL A 62 10.81 -11.78 -14.42
N PHE A 63 10.65 -12.78 -13.55
CA PHE A 63 11.65 -13.83 -13.35
C PHE A 63 11.93 -14.57 -14.67
N GLY A 64 10.89 -14.96 -15.41
CA GLY A 64 11.03 -15.58 -16.73
C GLY A 64 11.74 -14.67 -17.74
N LEU A 65 11.41 -13.37 -17.76
CA LEU A 65 12.07 -12.39 -18.62
C LEU A 65 13.55 -12.22 -18.30
N VAL A 66 13.95 -12.32 -17.03
CA VAL A 66 15.35 -12.24 -16.59
C VAL A 66 16.13 -13.52 -16.94
N LEU A 67 15.49 -14.69 -16.90
CA LEU A 67 16.12 -15.95 -17.28
C LEU A 67 16.55 -15.99 -18.76
N ILE A 68 15.80 -15.34 -19.65
CA ILE A 68 16.09 -15.31 -21.10
C ILE A 68 17.47 -14.69 -21.42
N PRO A 69 17.81 -13.45 -21.00
CA PRO A 69 19.13 -12.87 -21.25
C PRO A 69 20.24 -13.57 -20.46
N ILE A 70 19.94 -14.13 -19.27
CA ILE A 70 20.91 -14.94 -18.52
C ILE A 70 21.29 -16.19 -19.32
N ALA A 71 20.30 -16.91 -19.85
CA ALA A 71 20.50 -18.08 -20.70
C ALA A 71 21.32 -17.75 -21.95
N TRP A 72 21.05 -16.61 -22.57
CA TRP A 72 21.81 -16.11 -23.71
C TRP A 72 23.27 -15.81 -23.34
N GLN A 73 23.51 -15.14 -22.22
CA GLN A 73 24.85 -14.79 -21.75
C GLN A 73 25.66 -16.02 -21.35
N MET A 74 25.02 -17.02 -20.73
CA MET A 74 25.65 -18.31 -20.42
C MET A 74 26.08 -19.03 -21.70
N ARG A 75 25.18 -19.13 -22.68
CA ARG A 75 25.48 -19.75 -23.98
C ARG A 75 26.63 -19.05 -24.70
N ARG A 76 26.68 -17.72 -24.62
CA ARG A 76 27.76 -16.91 -25.18
C ARG A 76 29.10 -17.24 -24.54
N LYS A 77 29.15 -17.39 -23.21
CA LYS A 77 30.37 -17.81 -22.50
C LYS A 77 30.79 -19.23 -22.84
N GLU A 78 29.84 -20.16 -22.95
CA GLU A 78 30.11 -21.57 -23.29
C GLU A 78 30.65 -21.74 -24.72
N THR A 79 30.11 -20.99 -25.68
CA THR A 79 30.45 -21.16 -27.10
C THR A 79 31.58 -20.24 -27.57
N GLY A 80 31.93 -19.21 -26.81
CA GLY A 80 32.89 -18.18 -27.20
C GLY A 80 32.43 -17.28 -28.36
N LYS A 81 31.23 -17.51 -28.91
CA LYS A 81 30.69 -16.78 -30.05
C LYS A 81 30.29 -15.36 -29.67
N THR A 82 30.38 -14.45 -30.63
CA THR A 82 29.80 -13.11 -30.51
C THR A 82 28.27 -13.16 -30.59
N THR A 83 27.60 -12.12 -30.11
CA THR A 83 26.13 -12.03 -30.16
C THR A 83 25.61 -12.14 -31.60
N ARG A 84 26.34 -11.62 -32.60
CA ARG A 84 25.97 -11.74 -34.01
C ARG A 84 26.05 -13.18 -34.51
N GLU A 85 27.14 -13.88 -34.21
CA GLU A 85 27.32 -15.29 -34.61
C GLU A 85 26.27 -16.21 -33.96
N LEU A 86 25.88 -15.95 -32.71
CA LEU A 86 24.78 -16.68 -32.07
C LEU A 86 23.42 -16.39 -32.68
N ILE A 87 23.18 -15.14 -33.12
CA ILE A 87 21.95 -14.77 -33.81
C ILE A 87 21.91 -15.44 -35.18
N ASP A 88 23.01 -15.44 -35.95
CA ASP A 88 23.05 -16.08 -37.27
C ASP A 88 22.98 -17.62 -37.20
N ASP A 89 23.46 -18.24 -36.11
CA ASP A 89 23.27 -19.67 -35.83
C ASP A 89 21.79 -20.03 -35.55
N GLN A 90 21.07 -19.15 -34.86
CA GLN A 90 19.72 -19.39 -34.33
C GLN A 90 18.61 -18.92 -35.30
N PHE A 91 18.90 -17.89 -36.10
CA PHE A 91 17.98 -17.27 -37.05
C PHE A 91 18.51 -17.45 -38.47
N GLN A 92 17.65 -17.82 -39.42
CA GLN A 92 18.07 -17.97 -40.82
C GLN A 92 18.61 -16.65 -41.38
N THR A 93 19.63 -16.72 -42.23
CA THR A 93 20.28 -15.56 -42.90
C THR A 93 19.29 -14.61 -43.58
N ALA A 94 18.21 -15.12 -44.16
CA ALA A 94 17.13 -14.32 -44.78
C ALA A 94 16.32 -13.45 -43.77
N GLU A 95 16.46 -13.69 -42.47
CA GLU A 95 15.85 -12.90 -41.40
C GLU A 95 16.81 -11.86 -40.80
N THR A 96 18.13 -12.02 -40.99
CA THR A 96 19.22 -11.14 -40.49
C THR A 96 19.86 -10.24 -41.57
N GLU A 97 19.56 -10.47 -42.85
CA GLU A 97 20.18 -9.86 -44.05
C GLU A 97 20.25 -8.30 -44.13
N ARG A 98 19.43 -7.55 -43.38
CA ARG A 98 19.38 -6.07 -43.47
C ARG A 98 20.12 -5.31 -42.37
N GLY A 99 21.08 -5.96 -41.71
CA GLY A 99 21.87 -5.33 -40.65
C GLY A 99 21.09 -5.14 -39.34
N PHE A 100 21.77 -4.63 -38.32
CA PHE A 100 21.32 -4.67 -36.91
C PHE A 100 19.95 -4.00 -36.66
N PHE A 101 19.65 -2.90 -37.35
CA PHE A 101 18.39 -2.15 -37.20
C PHE A 101 17.30 -2.50 -38.24
N GLY A 102 17.62 -3.26 -39.30
CA GLY A 102 16.71 -3.55 -40.42
C GLY A 102 16.20 -4.99 -40.48
N SER A 103 16.68 -5.86 -39.59
CA SER A 103 16.32 -7.28 -39.57
C SER A 103 14.91 -7.53 -39.03
N LYS A 104 14.23 -8.56 -39.55
CA LYS A 104 12.89 -8.96 -39.07
C LYS A 104 12.93 -9.46 -37.62
N VAL A 105 14.09 -9.93 -37.18
CA VAL A 105 14.38 -10.33 -35.80
C VAL A 105 14.35 -9.11 -34.88
N PHE A 106 15.03 -8.02 -35.25
CA PHE A 106 15.05 -6.78 -34.45
C PHE A 106 13.66 -6.19 -34.29
N LEU A 107 12.85 -6.19 -35.36
CA LEU A 107 11.44 -5.75 -35.29
C LEU A 107 10.61 -6.62 -34.34
N SER A 108 10.82 -7.94 -34.35
CA SER A 108 10.10 -8.87 -33.45
C SER A 108 10.49 -8.63 -31.99
N ILE A 109 11.79 -8.41 -31.71
CA ILE A 109 12.29 -8.05 -30.37
C ILE A 109 11.70 -6.71 -29.93
N GLY A 110 11.68 -5.70 -30.81
CA GLY A 110 11.13 -4.38 -30.51
C GLY A 110 9.65 -4.44 -30.15
N VAL A 111 8.85 -5.15 -30.95
CA VAL A 111 7.40 -5.32 -30.71
C VAL A 111 7.14 -6.10 -29.41
N LEU A 112 7.85 -7.20 -29.16
CA LEU A 112 7.66 -7.99 -27.94
C LEU A 112 8.11 -7.23 -26.69
N THR A 113 9.23 -6.50 -26.77
CA THR A 113 9.68 -5.61 -25.69
C THR A 113 8.63 -4.56 -25.39
N PHE A 114 8.06 -3.92 -26.42
CA PHE A 114 6.99 -2.94 -26.24
C PHE A 114 5.76 -3.55 -25.54
N VAL A 115 5.30 -4.73 -25.99
CA VAL A 115 4.20 -5.45 -25.35
C VAL A 115 4.50 -5.80 -23.89
N ASN A 116 5.72 -6.28 -23.61
CA ASN A 116 6.14 -6.61 -22.25
C ASN A 116 6.17 -5.38 -21.34
N VAL A 117 6.66 -4.24 -21.82
CA VAL A 117 6.70 -2.98 -21.07
C VAL A 117 5.29 -2.47 -20.78
N VAL A 118 4.39 -2.49 -21.77
CA VAL A 118 2.99 -2.10 -21.59
C VAL A 118 2.29 -3.02 -20.59
N PHE A 119 2.46 -4.34 -20.74
CA PHE A 119 1.89 -5.32 -19.82
C PHE A 119 2.41 -5.11 -18.39
N PHE A 120 3.72 -4.99 -18.22
CA PHE A 120 4.33 -4.79 -16.92
C PHE A 120 3.83 -3.50 -16.26
N GLY A 121 3.78 -2.39 -16.99
CA GLY A 121 3.24 -1.12 -16.48
C GLY A 121 1.80 -1.26 -15.99
N LEU A 122 0.91 -1.86 -16.81
CA LEU A 122 -0.49 -2.08 -16.44
C LEU A 122 -0.65 -3.03 -15.25
N ALA A 123 0.08 -4.15 -15.25
CA ALA A 123 0.06 -5.13 -14.19
C ALA A 123 0.56 -4.53 -12.86
N SER A 124 1.66 -3.77 -12.89
CA SER A 124 2.20 -3.09 -11.73
C SER A 124 1.25 -2.03 -11.18
N THR A 125 0.59 -1.23 -12.02
CA THR A 125 -0.42 -0.27 -11.56
C THR A 125 -1.60 -0.97 -10.88
N ARG A 126 -2.10 -2.07 -11.49
CA ARG A 126 -3.19 -2.86 -10.89
C ARG A 126 -2.77 -3.49 -9.57
N MET A 127 -1.55 -4.00 -9.49
CA MET A 127 -0.97 -4.52 -8.25
C MET A 127 -0.92 -3.47 -7.15
N LEU A 128 -0.46 -2.26 -7.44
CA LEU A 128 -0.41 -1.18 -6.46
C LEU A 128 -1.79 -0.82 -5.94
N ILE A 129 -2.76 -0.59 -6.84
CA ILE A 129 -4.14 -0.27 -6.46
C ILE A 129 -4.75 -1.39 -5.61
N PHE A 130 -4.53 -2.65 -5.99
CA PHE A 130 -5.04 -3.79 -5.24
C PHE A 130 -4.48 -3.85 -3.81
N MET A 131 -3.18 -3.60 -3.64
CA MET A 131 -2.54 -3.60 -2.32
C MET A 131 -2.93 -2.41 -1.44
N ASP A 132 -3.57 -1.39 -2.02
CA ASP A 132 -4.03 -0.19 -1.32
C ASP A 132 -5.51 -0.28 -0.90
N GLU A 133 -6.22 -1.33 -1.29
CA GLU A 133 -7.60 -1.57 -0.88
C GLU A 133 -7.70 -2.11 0.55
N SER A 134 -8.65 -1.61 1.34
CA SER A 134 -8.88 -2.08 2.72
C SER A 134 -9.16 -3.58 2.78
N HIS A 135 -9.84 -4.11 1.76
CA HIS A 135 -10.12 -5.53 1.67
C HIS A 135 -8.83 -6.37 1.58
N PHE A 136 -7.81 -5.91 0.84
CA PHE A 136 -6.53 -6.58 0.80
C PHE A 136 -5.88 -6.58 2.19
N CYS A 137 -5.75 -5.41 2.81
CA CYS A 137 -5.13 -5.25 4.13
C CYS A 137 -5.83 -6.10 5.21
N GLY A 138 -7.17 -6.12 5.23
CA GLY A 138 -7.93 -6.80 6.28
C GLY A 138 -8.15 -8.30 6.06
N THR A 139 -8.08 -8.80 4.82
CA THR A 139 -8.46 -10.19 4.51
C THR A 139 -7.35 -11.06 3.95
N ALA A 140 -6.27 -10.48 3.40
CA ALA A 140 -5.18 -11.27 2.84
C ALA A 140 -4.45 -12.10 3.92
N CYS A 141 -4.22 -11.50 5.09
CA CYS A 141 -3.55 -12.12 6.23
C CYS A 141 -4.54 -12.28 7.40
N HIS A 142 -5.60 -13.08 7.19
CA HIS A 142 -6.74 -13.14 8.13
C HIS A 142 -6.32 -13.44 9.58
N SER A 143 -5.29 -14.23 9.83
CA SER A 143 -4.95 -14.69 11.18
C SER A 143 -4.42 -13.56 12.06
N VAL A 144 -3.75 -12.59 11.45
CA VAL A 144 -3.10 -11.47 12.15
C VAL A 144 -3.88 -10.16 11.99
N MET A 145 -4.60 -9.97 10.88
CA MET A 145 -5.31 -8.72 10.56
C MET A 145 -6.81 -8.73 10.92
N ASN A 146 -7.38 -9.87 11.35
CA ASN A 146 -8.80 -9.94 11.67
C ASN A 146 -9.25 -8.98 12.78
N PRO A 147 -8.50 -8.76 13.88
CA PRO A 147 -8.89 -7.79 14.91
C PRO A 147 -9.06 -6.36 14.36
N GLU A 148 -8.10 -5.90 13.55
CA GLU A 148 -8.12 -4.60 12.89
C GLU A 148 -9.23 -4.53 11.84
N TRP A 149 -9.45 -5.60 11.08
CA TRP A 149 -10.49 -5.66 10.05
C TRP A 149 -11.91 -5.54 10.62
N VAL A 150 -12.21 -6.26 11.70
CA VAL A 150 -13.52 -6.18 12.38
C VAL A 150 -13.72 -4.79 12.99
N THR A 151 -12.69 -4.24 13.63
CA THR A 151 -12.73 -2.89 14.20
C THR A 151 -12.93 -1.82 13.14
N TYR A 152 -12.22 -1.94 12.01
CA TYR A 152 -12.36 -1.06 10.86
C TYR A 152 -13.81 -1.03 10.35
N GLN A 153 -14.42 -2.20 10.16
CA GLN A 153 -15.80 -2.32 9.66
C GLN A 153 -16.84 -1.69 10.61
N GLY A 154 -16.61 -1.75 11.93
CA GLY A 154 -17.48 -1.13 12.93
C GLY A 154 -17.20 0.36 13.18
N SER A 155 -16.17 0.94 12.57
CA SER A 155 -15.70 2.30 12.85
C SER A 155 -16.40 3.36 11.98
N PRO A 156 -16.37 4.65 12.41
CA PRO A 156 -16.77 5.77 11.54
C PRO A 156 -15.95 5.88 10.24
N HIS A 157 -14.81 5.20 10.15
CA HIS A 157 -13.89 5.21 9.01
C HIS A 157 -14.00 3.96 8.13
N ALA A 158 -15.04 3.12 8.29
CA ALA A 158 -15.24 1.87 7.53
C ALA A 158 -15.30 2.02 5.99
N ARG A 159 -15.31 3.26 5.48
CA ARG A 159 -15.32 3.58 4.04
C ARG A 159 -14.09 4.38 3.59
N VAL A 160 -13.13 4.61 4.48
CA VAL A 160 -11.84 5.25 4.18
C VAL A 160 -10.82 4.13 3.97
N LYS A 161 -9.96 4.21 2.96
CA LYS A 161 -8.97 3.15 2.71
C LYS A 161 -7.94 3.10 3.84
N CYS A 162 -7.45 1.91 4.21
CA CYS A 162 -6.40 1.77 5.23
C CYS A 162 -5.18 2.67 4.92
N VAL A 163 -4.81 2.76 3.64
CA VAL A 163 -3.65 3.53 3.20
C VAL A 163 -3.78 5.04 3.41
N GLU A 164 -4.99 5.59 3.50
CA GLU A 164 -5.21 7.03 3.74
C GLU A 164 -4.73 7.48 5.13
N CYS A 165 -4.62 6.53 6.06
CA CYS A 165 -4.11 6.76 7.41
C CYS A 165 -2.71 6.14 7.61
N HIS A 166 -2.44 4.98 7.00
CA HIS A 166 -1.24 4.19 7.29
C HIS A 166 -0.10 4.37 6.28
N VAL A 167 -0.38 4.87 5.07
CA VAL A 167 0.63 5.13 4.03
C VAL A 167 0.67 6.64 3.84
N GLY A 168 1.71 7.29 4.36
CA GLY A 168 1.86 8.74 4.25
C GLY A 168 1.86 9.23 2.80
N GLU A 169 1.87 10.54 2.61
CA GLU A 169 1.86 11.12 1.28
C GLU A 169 3.21 10.98 0.55
N GLY A 170 3.14 10.92 -0.78
CA GLY A 170 4.31 10.96 -1.64
C GLY A 170 4.97 9.61 -1.90
N VAL A 171 5.77 9.57 -2.96
CA VAL A 171 6.35 8.34 -3.51
C VAL A 171 7.21 7.60 -2.49
N GLU A 172 7.97 8.32 -1.65
CA GLU A 172 8.82 7.73 -0.63
C GLU A 172 8.03 6.98 0.45
N ALA A 173 6.92 7.55 0.92
CA ALA A 173 6.03 6.91 1.88
C ALA A 173 5.41 5.63 1.29
N HIS A 174 4.95 5.67 0.03
CA HIS A 174 4.46 4.49 -0.66
C HIS A 174 5.53 3.40 -0.83
N ILE A 175 6.77 3.76 -1.19
CA ILE A 175 7.87 2.79 -1.33
C ILE A 175 8.22 2.18 0.03
N SER A 176 8.41 3.00 1.06
CA SER A 176 8.73 2.52 2.42
C SER A 176 7.65 1.59 2.97
N SER A 177 6.38 1.93 2.75
CA SER A 177 5.22 1.08 3.07
C SER A 177 5.34 -0.31 2.43
N LYS A 178 5.67 -0.39 1.13
CA LYS A 178 5.76 -1.70 0.45
C LYS A 178 6.97 -2.51 0.90
N LEU A 179 8.11 -1.86 1.18
CA LEU A 179 9.27 -2.53 1.76
C LEU A 179 8.99 -3.05 3.18
N SER A 180 8.26 -2.29 3.99
CA SER A 180 7.79 -2.74 5.31
C SER A 180 6.83 -3.92 5.17
N GLY A 181 5.90 -3.87 4.21
CA GLY A 181 4.99 -4.99 3.89
C GLY A 181 5.72 -6.29 3.51
N LEU A 182 6.85 -6.21 2.80
CA LEU A 182 7.69 -7.40 2.52
C LEU A 182 8.26 -7.99 3.82
N ARG A 183 8.72 -7.16 4.75
CA ARG A 183 9.19 -7.64 6.07
C ARG A 183 8.05 -8.27 6.86
N GLN A 184 6.87 -7.66 6.86
CA GLN A 184 5.68 -8.22 7.52
C GLN A 184 5.28 -9.57 6.92
N MET A 185 5.35 -9.73 5.60
CA MET A 185 5.09 -11.01 4.94
C MET A 185 6.08 -12.09 5.38
N VAL A 186 7.37 -11.75 5.50
CA VAL A 186 8.40 -12.64 6.06
C VAL A 186 8.06 -12.98 7.51
N SER A 187 7.73 -12.00 8.35
CA SER A 187 7.39 -12.23 9.76
C SER A 187 6.18 -13.13 9.94
N VAL A 188 5.13 -12.96 9.14
CA VAL A 188 3.94 -13.84 9.15
C VAL A 188 4.28 -15.25 8.66
N THR A 189 5.12 -15.38 7.63
CA THR A 189 5.48 -16.68 7.04
C THR A 189 6.34 -17.53 7.97
N PHE A 190 7.25 -16.91 8.72
CA PHE A 190 8.20 -17.58 9.59
C PHE A 190 7.87 -17.46 11.09
N ASP A 191 6.66 -16.99 11.42
CA ASP A 191 6.17 -16.78 12.80
C ASP A 191 7.13 -15.94 13.68
N LEU A 192 7.67 -14.87 13.10
CA LEU A 192 8.60 -13.94 13.76
C LEU A 192 7.88 -12.74 14.38
N LEU A 193 6.62 -12.92 14.77
CA LEU A 193 5.74 -11.85 15.26
C LEU A 193 5.65 -11.89 16.79
N GLU A 194 5.66 -10.71 17.41
CA GLU A 194 5.32 -10.55 18.82
C GLU A 194 3.82 -10.79 19.05
N ARG A 195 3.47 -11.38 20.19
CA ARG A 195 2.08 -11.65 20.57
C ARG A 195 1.85 -11.20 22.03
N PRO A 196 0.96 -10.23 22.28
CA PRO A 196 0.14 -9.50 21.31
C PRO A 196 0.97 -8.59 20.39
N ILE A 197 0.46 -8.34 19.18
CA ILE A 197 1.10 -7.41 18.23
C ILE A 197 1.01 -6.00 18.83
N PRO A 198 2.13 -5.29 19.06
CA PRO A 198 2.10 -3.97 19.68
C PRO A 198 1.51 -2.93 18.72
N THR A 199 0.83 -1.91 19.27
CA THR A 199 0.37 -0.78 18.47
C THR A 199 1.57 0.00 17.92
N PRO A 200 1.60 0.31 16.61
CA PRO A 200 2.74 0.98 15.98
C PRO A 200 2.73 2.50 16.23
N VAL A 201 2.74 2.91 17.50
CA VAL A 201 2.68 4.34 17.88
C VAL A 201 3.95 5.10 17.47
N ARG A 202 5.05 4.38 17.26
CA ARG A 202 6.36 4.95 16.88
C ARG A 202 6.43 5.43 15.44
N GLU A 203 5.56 4.92 14.56
CA GLU A 203 5.57 5.21 13.11
C GLU A 203 4.23 5.79 12.62
N LEU A 204 3.39 6.29 13.54
CA LEU A 204 2.17 6.99 13.17
C LEU A 204 2.49 8.22 12.31
N ARG A 205 1.74 8.37 11.22
CA ARG A 205 1.85 9.53 10.35
C ARG A 205 1.33 10.78 11.06
N PRO A 206 1.90 11.96 10.77
CA PRO A 206 1.38 13.22 11.32
C PRO A 206 -0.11 13.38 11.05
N SER A 207 -0.85 13.93 12.03
CA SER A 207 -2.29 14.20 11.88
C SER A 207 -2.59 15.10 10.68
N ARG A 208 -1.69 16.06 10.40
CA ARG A 208 -1.74 16.96 9.25
C ARG A 208 -1.78 16.24 7.90
N GLU A 209 -1.10 15.09 7.79
CA GLU A 209 -1.01 14.30 6.56
C GLU A 209 -2.12 13.24 6.43
N THR A 210 -2.91 13.04 7.50
CA THR A 210 -3.89 11.95 7.60
C THR A 210 -5.24 12.48 8.03
N CYS A 211 -5.45 12.67 9.34
CA CYS A 211 -6.71 13.07 9.95
C CYS A 211 -7.22 14.41 9.41
N GLU A 212 -6.35 15.41 9.32
CA GLU A 212 -6.72 16.80 9.04
C GLU A 212 -7.13 17.04 7.58
N LYS A 213 -6.91 16.08 6.68
CA LYS A 213 -7.45 16.14 5.32
C LYS A 213 -8.97 16.16 5.28
N CYS A 214 -9.59 15.51 6.25
CA CYS A 214 -11.04 15.42 6.40
C CYS A 214 -11.53 16.16 7.65
N HIS A 215 -10.71 16.22 8.71
CA HIS A 215 -11.03 16.85 10.00
C HIS A 215 -10.29 18.17 10.17
N TRP A 216 -10.72 19.22 9.49
CA TRP A 216 -10.06 20.53 9.54
C TRP A 216 -10.16 21.18 10.92
N PRO A 217 -9.05 21.39 11.66
CA PRO A 217 -9.05 22.11 12.93
C PRO A 217 -9.50 23.57 12.78
N ASP A 218 -9.23 24.15 11.62
CA ASP A 218 -9.54 25.54 11.28
C ASP A 218 -11.02 25.81 11.04
N LYS A 219 -11.83 24.77 10.81
CA LYS A 219 -13.27 24.92 10.55
C LYS A 219 -14.02 25.12 11.87
N PHE A 220 -14.89 26.13 11.91
CA PHE A 220 -15.77 26.36 13.06
C PHE A 220 -17.01 25.47 12.99
N TYR A 221 -17.17 24.62 14.01
CA TYR A 221 -18.28 23.71 14.28
C TYR A 221 -19.23 24.25 15.37
N GLY A 222 -18.79 25.24 16.16
CA GLY A 222 -19.59 25.89 17.18
C GLY A 222 -19.73 25.10 18.48
N GLN A 223 -20.85 25.35 19.17
CA GLN A 223 -21.15 24.70 20.44
C GLN A 223 -22.23 23.64 20.25
N ARG A 224 -22.03 22.48 20.87
CA ARG A 224 -23.07 21.44 20.94
C ARG A 224 -23.81 21.54 22.26
N LEU A 225 -25.11 21.85 22.17
CA LEU A 225 -26.02 21.83 23.30
C LEU A 225 -26.57 20.42 23.51
N LYS A 226 -26.55 19.93 24.74
CA LYS A 226 -27.22 18.69 25.15
C LYS A 226 -28.15 18.99 26.32
N THR A 227 -29.44 18.84 26.08
CA THR A 227 -30.47 18.98 27.12
C THR A 227 -30.77 17.61 27.71
N ILE A 228 -30.58 17.47 29.01
CA ILE A 228 -30.89 16.25 29.77
C ILE A 228 -32.14 16.55 30.60
N ALA A 229 -33.25 15.90 30.23
CA ALA A 229 -34.46 15.92 31.03
C ALA A 229 -34.34 14.93 32.19
N ARG A 230 -34.69 15.37 33.39
CA ARG A 230 -34.79 14.54 34.60
C ARG A 230 -36.19 14.71 35.19
N TYR A 231 -36.70 13.64 35.77
CA TYR A 231 -37.97 13.60 36.49
C TYR A 231 -37.70 13.09 37.90
N GLN A 232 -38.49 13.56 38.87
CA GLN A 232 -38.48 12.96 40.21
C GLN A 232 -39.29 11.65 40.19
N LYS A 233 -39.16 10.85 41.25
CA LYS A 233 -39.84 9.55 41.38
C LYS A 233 -41.23 9.71 41.99
N ASP A 234 -42.05 10.57 41.41
CA ASP A 234 -43.44 10.83 41.80
C ASP A 234 -44.34 10.91 40.57
N ILE A 235 -45.64 10.65 40.77
CA ILE A 235 -46.61 10.57 39.65
C ILE A 235 -46.96 11.94 39.06
N GLU A 236 -46.85 13.00 39.87
CA GLU A 236 -47.12 14.40 39.50
C GLU A 236 -45.85 15.13 39.00
N SER A 237 -44.78 14.41 38.65
CA SER A 237 -43.47 15.01 38.40
C SER A 237 -43.43 15.96 37.20
N THR A 238 -42.89 17.16 37.41
CA THR A 238 -42.57 18.10 36.33
C THR A 238 -41.12 17.91 35.82
N PRO A 239 -40.86 18.04 34.51
CA PRO A 239 -39.53 17.87 33.94
C PRO A 239 -38.55 18.97 34.41
N LEU A 240 -37.38 18.56 34.88
CA LEU A 240 -36.21 19.41 35.12
C LEU A 240 -35.23 19.26 33.95
N TYR A 241 -34.85 20.38 33.34
CA TYR A 241 -33.92 20.40 32.21
C TYR A 241 -32.54 20.89 32.63
N ASN A 242 -31.51 20.08 32.39
CA ASN A 242 -30.12 20.52 32.47
C ASN A 242 -29.56 20.65 31.05
N THR A 243 -29.27 21.87 30.62
CA THR A 243 -28.66 22.12 29.30
C THR A 243 -27.16 22.30 29.44
N LEU A 244 -26.40 21.38 28.86
CA LEU A 244 -24.95 21.43 28.81
C LEU A 244 -24.49 22.01 27.47
N SER A 245 -23.56 22.97 27.49
CA SER A 245 -22.90 23.48 26.29
C SER A 245 -21.46 22.97 26.20
N MET A 246 -21.16 22.19 25.16
CA MET A 246 -19.82 21.75 24.84
C MET A 246 -19.22 22.63 23.76
N LYS A 247 -18.10 23.29 24.07
CA LYS A 247 -17.30 24.05 23.11
C LYS A 247 -16.43 23.08 22.32
N ILE A 248 -16.57 23.08 21.00
CA ILE A 248 -15.87 22.12 20.14
C ILE A 248 -14.58 22.73 19.59
N ASP A 249 -14.62 23.97 19.13
CA ASP A 249 -13.61 24.52 18.21
C ASP A 249 -12.19 24.69 18.77
N ALA A 250 -11.21 24.72 17.87
CA ALA A 250 -9.80 24.90 18.22
C ALA A 250 -9.45 26.32 18.69
N GLY A 251 -10.24 27.35 18.33
CA GLY A 251 -10.09 28.71 18.87
C GLY A 251 -10.16 29.86 17.86
N ARG A 252 -10.22 29.62 16.54
CA ARG A 252 -10.45 30.68 15.56
C ARG A 252 -11.88 31.23 15.71
N GLY A 253 -12.04 32.32 16.46
CA GLY A 253 -13.33 33.03 16.60
C GLY A 253 -13.66 33.61 17.98
N GLY A 254 -12.80 33.50 18.99
CA GLY A 254 -13.04 34.18 20.28
C GLY A 254 -12.20 33.67 21.45
N PRO A 255 -12.34 34.29 22.63
CA PRO A 255 -11.42 34.14 23.77
C PRO A 255 -11.49 32.78 24.50
N ARG A 256 -12.16 31.76 23.95
CA ARG A 256 -12.31 30.45 24.60
C ARG A 256 -12.27 29.33 23.57
N SER A 257 -11.10 28.73 23.43
CA SER A 257 -10.94 27.44 22.77
C SER A 257 -11.78 26.36 23.46
N GLY A 258 -12.27 25.41 22.67
CA GLY A 258 -13.03 24.26 23.11
C GLY A 258 -12.14 23.05 23.38
N ILE A 259 -12.75 21.87 23.36
CA ILE A 259 -12.04 20.60 23.58
C ILE A 259 -10.93 20.33 22.55
N HIS A 260 -10.97 20.96 21.37
CA HIS A 260 -9.95 20.83 20.32
C HIS A 260 -8.83 21.88 20.39
N TRP A 261 -8.67 22.62 21.50
CA TRP A 261 -7.59 23.62 21.65
C TRP A 261 -6.20 23.10 21.22
N HIS A 262 -5.85 21.87 21.61
CA HIS A 262 -4.54 21.28 21.40
C HIS A 262 -4.17 20.99 19.93
N VAL A 263 -5.16 20.98 19.02
CA VAL A 263 -4.91 20.78 17.57
C VAL A 263 -4.84 22.10 16.80
N ALA A 264 -4.99 23.25 17.46
CA ALA A 264 -4.79 24.54 16.82
C ALA A 264 -3.31 24.72 16.44
N GLU A 265 -3.04 25.33 15.29
CA GLU A 265 -1.69 25.47 14.73
C GLU A 265 -0.73 26.24 15.65
N GLU A 266 -1.24 27.18 16.41
CA GLU A 266 -0.49 27.99 17.38
C GLU A 266 -0.11 27.23 18.66
N ASN A 267 -0.77 26.12 18.95
CA ASN A 267 -0.56 25.37 20.17
C ASN A 267 0.41 24.20 19.93
N VAL A 268 1.40 24.09 20.82
CA VAL A 268 2.34 22.96 20.83
C VAL A 268 2.32 22.36 22.22
N VAL A 269 1.98 21.07 22.28
CA VAL A 269 2.01 20.26 23.50
C VAL A 269 3.16 19.27 23.41
N ARG A 270 4.01 19.25 24.43
CA ARG A 270 5.05 18.23 24.61
C ARG A 270 4.76 17.48 25.89
N TYR A 271 5.09 16.20 25.95
CA TYR A 271 4.90 15.41 27.17
C TYR A 271 5.91 14.28 27.24
N ALA A 272 6.07 13.76 28.45
CA ALA A 272 6.67 12.45 28.70
C ALA A 272 5.69 11.59 29.49
N SER A 273 5.52 10.34 29.07
CA SER A 273 4.72 9.33 29.75
C SER A 273 5.60 8.36 30.55
N VAL A 274 5.00 7.65 31.50
CA VAL A 274 5.67 6.59 32.27
C VAL A 274 6.07 5.42 31.37
N ASP A 275 5.20 5.05 30.43
CA ASP A 275 5.35 3.93 29.50
C ASP A 275 4.82 4.26 28.09
N ASP A 276 4.82 3.25 27.23
CA ASP A 276 4.35 3.33 25.84
C ASP A 276 2.81 3.36 25.72
N GLU A 277 2.04 3.06 26.78
CA GLU A 277 0.57 3.14 26.78
C GLU A 277 0.09 4.60 26.84
N ARG A 278 0.92 5.50 27.38
CA ARG A 278 0.69 6.96 27.39
C ARG A 278 -0.58 7.36 28.14
N GLU A 279 -0.95 6.62 29.18
CA GLU A 279 -2.07 6.94 30.06
C GLU A 279 -1.64 7.86 31.22
N GLU A 280 -0.39 7.73 31.67
CA GLU A 280 0.15 8.48 32.80
C GLU A 280 1.31 9.40 32.39
N MET A 281 1.12 10.71 32.55
CA MET A 281 2.11 11.72 32.16
C MET A 281 3.01 12.09 33.34
N ILE A 282 4.33 12.02 33.14
CA ILE A 282 5.35 12.52 34.08
C ILE A 282 5.31 14.06 34.09
N TRP A 283 5.28 14.65 32.90
CA TRP A 283 5.12 16.09 32.72
C TRP A 283 4.47 16.39 31.38
N VAL A 284 3.85 17.58 31.30
CA VAL A 284 3.28 18.16 30.08
C VAL A 284 3.76 19.60 29.97
N GLU A 285 4.17 20.01 28.78
CA GLU A 285 4.54 21.38 28.46
C GLU A 285 3.62 21.94 27.39
N THR A 286 3.23 23.20 27.57
CA THR A 286 2.44 23.95 26.58
C THR A 286 3.18 25.21 26.19
N ARG A 287 3.37 25.42 24.89
CA ARG A 287 3.91 26.67 24.34
C ARG A 287 3.02 27.85 24.72
N GLN A 288 3.63 28.92 25.21
CA GLN A 288 3.00 30.17 25.59
C GLN A 288 3.07 31.18 24.43
N PRO A 289 2.30 32.29 24.49
CA PRO A 289 2.29 33.32 23.44
C PRO A 289 3.66 33.98 23.19
N ASP A 290 4.53 34.03 24.19
CA ASP A 290 5.91 34.56 24.10
C ASP A 290 6.90 33.58 23.45
N GLY A 291 6.47 32.34 23.19
CA GLY A 291 7.29 31.26 22.63
C GLY A 291 7.92 30.34 23.68
N ASP A 292 7.85 30.68 24.96
CA ASP A 292 8.37 29.85 26.04
C ASP A 292 7.43 28.68 26.33
N PHE A 293 7.95 27.65 27.01
CA PHE A 293 7.16 26.49 27.41
C PHE A 293 6.85 26.54 28.90
N LYS A 294 5.56 26.46 29.23
CA LYS A 294 5.12 26.27 30.62
C LYS A 294 4.97 24.78 30.91
N ARG A 295 5.73 24.29 31.88
CA ARG A 295 5.71 22.89 32.33
C ARG A 295 4.75 22.67 33.49
N TYR A 296 3.99 21.58 33.41
CA TYR A 296 3.17 21.01 34.46
C TYR A 296 3.71 19.63 34.79
N THR A 297 4.22 19.45 36.01
CA THR A 297 4.79 18.18 36.47
C THR A 297 3.77 17.43 37.31
N ASN A 298 3.60 16.13 37.06
CA ASN A 298 2.79 15.28 37.89
C ASN A 298 3.53 15.00 39.21
N ARG A 299 2.95 15.45 40.33
CA ARG A 299 3.55 15.29 41.66
C ARG A 299 3.16 13.99 42.36
N ARG A 300 2.32 13.17 41.74
CA ARG A 300 1.82 11.90 42.30
C ARG A 300 2.62 10.69 41.82
N LEU A 301 3.46 10.88 40.79
CA LEU A 301 4.39 9.88 40.24
C LEU A 301 5.77 10.06 40.84
#